data_AF-A0A0A8ESP8-F1
#
_entry.id   AF-A0A0A8ESP8-F1
#
_cell.length_a   1.000
_cell.length_b   1.000
_cell.length_c   1.000
_cell.angle_alpha   90.00
_cell.angle_beta   90.00
_cell.angle_gamma   90.00
#
_symmetry.space_group_name_H-M   'P 1'
#
loop_
_entity.id
_entity.type
_entity.pdbx_description
1 polymer ?
#
loop_
_entity_poly.entity_id
_entity_poly.type
_entity_poly.pdbx_seq_one_letter_code
_entity_poly.pdbx_strand_id
1 'polypeptide(L)'
;MDAVRVALLREVLAGTEWIEATHRFAGSLRAAVAPHGGGLLLVGSAGYEPWHLAAHLDDEAAWSGLPELSPTLVRHRVPAGAPAHLAVGPGRLAAAGRGATLLVVTPESPDAGLLEKVHDARRNGATVLALDSGDRDLHALAHDALIAAPPPDDGAAAPDPPRPPDLDLDTVQHLVSAAAGENSRPGPRHHRRFRDRLARLAEALAAPPPPRW
;
A
#
# COMPACT_ATOMS: atom_id res chain seq x y z
N MET A 1 -14.81 12.97 13.27
CA MET A 1 -13.76 12.11 13.83
C MET A 1 -13.13 12.81 15.02
N ASP A 2 -12.92 12.11 16.14
CA ASP A 2 -12.35 12.66 17.39
C ASP A 2 -10.81 12.62 17.34
N ALA A 3 -10.20 13.81 17.16
CA ALA A 3 -8.76 13.98 17.08
C ALA A 3 -8.02 13.55 18.37
N VAL A 4 -8.69 13.56 19.52
CA VAL A 4 -8.13 13.13 20.81
C VAL A 4 -8.04 11.61 20.86
N ARG A 5 -9.05 10.90 20.36
CA ARG A 5 -9.04 9.43 20.21
C ARG A 5 -7.95 8.97 19.25
N VAL A 6 -7.71 9.70 18.16
CA VAL A 6 -6.64 9.41 17.19
C VAL A 6 -5.25 9.69 17.77
N ALA A 7 -5.07 10.77 18.54
CA ALA A 7 -3.80 11.09 19.19
C ALA A 7 -3.43 10.05 20.27
N LEU A 8 -4.40 9.63 21.10
CA LEU A 8 -4.20 8.58 22.11
C LEU A 8 -3.92 7.21 21.47
N LEU A 9 -4.58 6.87 20.35
CA LEU A 9 -4.26 5.63 19.62
C LEU A 9 -2.83 5.67 19.06
N ARG A 10 -2.40 6.81 18.50
CA ARG A 10 -1.03 7.01 18.02
C ARG A 10 0.00 6.85 19.13
N GLU A 11 -0.28 7.34 20.32
CA GLU A 11 0.63 7.27 21.48
C GLU A 11 0.73 5.83 22.05
N VAL A 12 -0.37 5.08 22.06
CA VAL A 12 -0.41 3.65 22.45
C VAL A 12 0.27 2.75 21.41
N LEU A 13 0.20 3.11 20.12
CA LEU A 13 0.78 2.33 19.02
C LEU A 13 2.20 2.75 18.64
N ALA A 14 2.70 3.89 19.13
CA ALA A 14 4.07 4.36 18.87
C ALA A 14 5.17 3.42 19.42
N GLY A 15 4.83 2.50 20.33
CA GLY A 15 5.72 1.42 20.78
C GLY A 15 5.64 0.14 19.93
N THR A 16 4.85 0.14 18.85
CA THR A 16 4.62 -1.03 18.00
C THR A 16 5.19 -0.76 16.60
N GLU A 17 5.95 -1.73 16.06
CA GLU A 17 6.44 -1.75 14.67
C GLU A 17 5.31 -1.59 13.62
N TRP A 18 4.06 -1.59 14.05
CA TRP A 18 2.87 -1.60 13.21
C TRP A 18 2.56 -0.26 12.54
N ILE A 19 2.76 0.88 13.23
CA ILE A 19 2.64 2.20 12.58
C ILE A 19 3.70 2.30 11.49
N GLU A 20 4.95 1.93 11.79
CA GLU A 20 6.03 1.92 10.81
C GLU A 20 5.75 0.94 9.66
N ALA A 21 5.22 -0.25 9.94
CA ALA A 21 4.82 -1.21 8.93
C ALA A 21 3.72 -0.66 8.01
N THR A 22 2.76 0.05 8.57
CA THR A 22 1.68 0.71 7.81
C THR A 22 2.25 1.79 6.89
N HIS A 23 3.13 2.67 7.40
CA HIS A 23 3.78 3.69 6.56
C HIS A 23 4.70 3.09 5.50
N ARG A 24 5.42 2.00 5.82
CA ARG A 24 6.25 1.26 4.87
C ARG A 24 5.40 0.66 3.75
N PHE A 25 4.32 -0.04 4.10
CA PHE A 25 3.39 -0.64 3.14
C PHE A 25 2.73 0.42 2.25
N ALA A 26 2.27 1.53 2.84
CA ALA A 26 1.74 2.66 2.09
C ALA A 26 2.79 3.29 1.15
N GLY A 27 4.05 3.31 1.56
CA GLY A 27 5.19 3.68 0.72
C GLY A 27 5.38 2.74 -0.47
N SER A 28 5.26 1.43 -0.25
CA SER A 28 5.31 0.40 -1.30
C SER A 28 4.15 0.54 -2.28
N LEU A 29 2.93 0.75 -1.79
CA LEU A 29 1.74 1.03 -2.61
C LEU A 29 1.98 2.21 -3.54
N ARG A 30 2.38 3.36 -2.98
CA ARG A 30 2.68 4.57 -3.76
C ARG A 30 3.80 4.34 -4.78
N ALA A 31 4.87 3.64 -4.39
CA ALA A 31 5.98 3.33 -5.28
C ALA A 31 5.59 2.40 -6.44
N ALA A 32 4.63 1.49 -6.21
CA ALA A 32 4.14 0.56 -7.22
C ALA A 32 3.28 1.26 -8.28
N VAL A 33 2.43 2.21 -7.89
CA VAL A 33 1.48 2.88 -8.80
C VAL A 33 2.10 4.07 -9.56
N ALA A 34 3.06 4.78 -8.95
CA ALA A 34 3.64 6.01 -9.52
C ALA A 34 4.25 5.86 -10.93
N PRO A 35 5.01 4.79 -11.28
CA PRO A 35 5.67 4.71 -12.59
C PRO A 35 4.71 4.59 -13.79
N HIS A 36 3.47 4.16 -13.55
CA HIS A 36 2.50 3.83 -14.60
C HIS A 36 1.33 4.82 -14.67
N GLY A 37 1.30 5.81 -13.76
CA GLY A 37 0.24 6.82 -13.71
C GLY A 37 -1.15 6.27 -13.38
N GLY A 38 -1.22 5.11 -12.71
CA GLY A 38 -2.45 4.42 -12.34
C GLY A 38 -2.38 2.91 -12.55
N GLY A 39 -3.55 2.28 -12.73
CA GLY A 39 -3.65 0.84 -12.92
C GLY A 39 -3.68 0.02 -11.62
N LEU A 40 -4.00 0.67 -10.50
CA LEU A 40 -4.29 -0.01 -9.24
C LEU A 40 -5.61 -0.78 -9.35
N LEU A 41 -5.53 -2.10 -9.25
CA LEU A 41 -6.66 -2.99 -9.12
C LEU A 41 -6.79 -3.38 -7.64
N LEU A 42 -7.96 -3.17 -7.06
CA LEU A 42 -8.25 -3.52 -5.68
C LEU A 42 -9.26 -4.66 -5.65
N VAL A 43 -8.92 -5.77 -5.00
CA VAL A 43 -9.76 -6.97 -4.93
C VAL A 43 -9.75 -7.55 -3.52
N GLY A 44 -10.85 -8.14 -3.09
CA GLY A 44 -10.90 -8.97 -1.88
C GLY A 44 -11.34 -10.40 -2.17
N SER A 45 -11.80 -11.11 -1.14
CA SER A 45 -12.37 -12.46 -1.30
C SER A 45 -13.77 -12.41 -1.92
N ALA A 46 -14.34 -13.58 -2.22
CA ALA A 46 -15.74 -13.67 -2.64
C ALA A 46 -16.74 -13.24 -1.54
N GLY A 47 -16.34 -13.31 -0.27
CA GLY A 47 -17.13 -12.92 0.90
C GLY A 47 -16.92 -11.46 1.33
N TYR A 48 -15.82 -10.83 0.89
CA TYR A 48 -15.38 -9.52 1.32
C TYR A 48 -14.96 -8.66 0.12
N GLU A 49 -15.77 -7.67 -0.25
CA GLU A 49 -15.39 -6.65 -1.22
C GLU A 49 -14.83 -5.42 -0.47
N PRO A 50 -13.57 -5.00 -0.69
CA PRO A 50 -12.91 -3.91 0.05
C PRO A 50 -13.35 -2.51 -0.46
N TRP A 51 -14.65 -2.28 -0.55
CA TRP A 51 -15.22 -1.05 -1.11
C TRP A 51 -14.94 0.18 -0.23
N HIS A 52 -14.83 0.01 1.10
CA HIS A 52 -14.41 1.08 2.01
C HIS A 52 -13.02 1.58 1.68
N LEU A 53 -12.04 0.67 1.52
CA LEU A 53 -10.69 1.04 1.13
C LEU A 53 -10.66 1.72 -0.24
N ALA A 54 -11.47 1.25 -1.20
CA ALA A 54 -11.57 1.88 -2.52
C ALA A 54 -11.96 3.36 -2.39
N ALA A 55 -13.00 3.65 -1.61
CA ALA A 55 -13.48 5.01 -1.37
C ALA A 55 -12.42 5.88 -0.65
N HIS A 56 -11.73 5.33 0.35
CA HIS A 56 -10.68 6.08 1.05
C HIS A 56 -9.48 6.39 0.16
N LEU A 57 -9.07 5.45 -0.70
CA LEU A 57 -8.00 5.70 -1.66
C LEU A 57 -8.41 6.71 -2.73
N ASP A 58 -9.67 6.71 -3.17
CA ASP A 58 -10.21 7.72 -4.09
C ASP A 58 -10.22 9.13 -3.46
N ASP A 59 -10.74 9.26 -2.23
CA ASP A 59 -10.74 10.52 -1.49
C ASP A 59 -9.31 11.04 -1.29
N GLU A 60 -8.41 10.14 -0.90
CA GLU A 60 -7.02 10.48 -0.66
C GLU A 60 -6.28 10.82 -1.96
N ALA A 61 -6.56 10.14 -3.07
CA ALA A 61 -6.03 10.49 -4.39
C ALA A 61 -6.40 11.92 -4.78
N ALA A 62 -7.66 12.30 -4.53
CA ALA A 62 -8.15 13.66 -4.79
C ALA A 62 -7.49 14.70 -3.86
N TRP A 63 -7.32 14.39 -2.57
CA TRP A 63 -6.73 15.30 -1.58
C TRP A 63 -5.23 15.50 -1.74
N SER A 64 -4.50 14.42 -2.05
CA SER A 64 -3.03 14.41 -2.18
C SER A 64 -2.54 14.86 -3.56
N GLY A 65 -3.44 14.89 -4.56
CA GLY A 65 -3.10 15.17 -5.95
C GLY A 65 -2.35 14.01 -6.62
N LEU A 66 -2.55 12.78 -6.13
CA LEU A 66 -1.96 11.54 -6.64
C LEU A 66 -3.07 10.69 -7.29
N PRO A 67 -3.53 11.02 -8.51
CA PRO A 67 -4.62 10.31 -9.16
C PRO A 67 -4.32 8.82 -9.38
N GLU A 68 -3.05 8.42 -9.42
CA GLU A 68 -2.63 7.02 -9.55
C GLU A 68 -3.02 6.14 -8.35
N LEU A 69 -3.39 6.73 -7.21
CA LEU A 69 -3.90 6.00 -6.03
C LEU A 69 -5.37 5.59 -6.16
N SER A 70 -6.13 6.22 -7.06
CA SER A 70 -7.54 5.88 -7.30
C SER A 70 -7.66 4.44 -7.84
N PRO A 71 -8.25 3.49 -7.08
CA PRO A 71 -8.28 2.10 -7.48
C PRO A 71 -9.48 1.77 -8.38
N THR A 72 -9.30 0.80 -9.26
CA THR A 72 -10.43 0.07 -9.84
C THR A 72 -10.82 -1.07 -8.90
N LEU A 73 -11.98 -0.97 -8.26
CA LEU A 73 -12.54 -2.06 -7.45
C LEU A 73 -12.98 -3.22 -8.34
N VAL A 74 -12.33 -4.37 -8.19
CA VAL A 74 -12.67 -5.63 -8.84
C VAL A 74 -13.66 -6.39 -7.96
N ARG A 75 -14.85 -6.61 -8.49
CA ARG A 75 -15.99 -7.17 -7.77
C ARG A 75 -16.19 -8.63 -8.13
N HIS A 76 -16.50 -9.46 -7.13
CA HIS A 76 -16.90 -10.85 -7.40
C HIS A 76 -18.35 -10.93 -7.85
N ARG A 77 -19.18 -9.99 -7.40
CA ARG A 77 -20.58 -9.88 -7.80
C ARG A 77 -20.89 -8.45 -8.22
N VAL A 78 -21.10 -8.26 -9.51
CA VAL A 78 -21.56 -6.98 -10.06
C VAL A 78 -23.08 -6.92 -9.97
N PRO A 79 -23.67 -5.94 -9.26
CA PRO A 79 -25.12 -5.74 -9.22
C PRO A 79 -25.69 -5.49 -10.62
N ALA A 80 -26.89 -6.00 -10.89
CA ALA A 80 -27.58 -5.74 -12.15
C ALA A 80 -27.80 -4.22 -12.33
N GLY A 81 -27.46 -3.70 -13.51
CA GLY A 81 -27.56 -2.27 -13.81
C GLY A 81 -26.48 -1.40 -13.18
N ALA A 82 -25.44 -1.98 -12.55
CA ALA A 82 -24.31 -1.22 -12.07
C ALA A 82 -23.66 -0.41 -13.22
N PRO A 83 -23.31 0.86 -13.00
CA PRO A 83 -22.56 1.65 -13.97
C PRO A 83 -21.28 0.93 -14.39
N ALA A 84 -20.83 1.14 -15.64
CA ALA A 84 -19.66 0.44 -16.19
C ALA A 84 -18.40 0.55 -15.31
N HIS A 85 -18.17 1.71 -14.69
CA HIS A 85 -17.02 1.94 -13.80
C HIS A 85 -17.11 1.21 -12.44
N LEU A 86 -18.31 0.72 -12.05
CA LEU A 86 -18.54 -0.10 -10.85
C LEU A 86 -18.83 -1.58 -11.20
N ALA A 87 -18.74 -1.93 -12.49
CA ALA A 87 -19.10 -3.23 -13.04
C ALA A 87 -17.87 -4.06 -13.45
N VAL A 88 -16.73 -3.83 -12.79
CA VAL A 88 -15.47 -4.51 -13.12
C VAL A 88 -15.41 -5.85 -12.38
N GLY A 89 -15.55 -6.94 -13.12
CA GLY A 89 -15.53 -8.30 -12.59
C GLY A 89 -14.13 -8.95 -12.53
N PRO A 90 -14.01 -10.19 -12.01
CA PRO A 90 -12.73 -10.86 -11.78
C PRO A 90 -11.93 -11.14 -13.05
N GLY A 91 -12.58 -11.14 -14.23
CA GLY A 91 -11.90 -11.24 -15.52
C GLY A 91 -10.88 -10.12 -15.76
N ARG A 92 -11.01 -8.97 -15.07
CA ARG A 92 -10.03 -7.88 -15.13
C ARG A 92 -8.65 -8.29 -14.61
N LEU A 93 -8.60 -9.23 -13.66
CA LEU A 93 -7.36 -9.75 -13.08
C LEU A 93 -6.56 -10.57 -14.10
N ALA A 94 -7.25 -11.34 -14.95
CA ALA A 94 -6.59 -12.14 -15.99
C ALA A 94 -5.85 -11.26 -17.02
N ALA A 95 -6.33 -10.04 -17.24
CA ALA A 95 -5.69 -9.04 -18.10
C ALA A 95 -4.65 -8.18 -17.37
N ALA A 96 -4.40 -8.39 -16.07
CA ALA A 96 -3.36 -7.68 -15.33
C ALA A 96 -1.99 -8.27 -15.67
N GLY A 97 -1.00 -7.39 -15.81
CA GLY A 97 0.37 -7.75 -16.14
C GLY A 97 1.30 -6.58 -15.90
N ARG A 98 2.40 -6.49 -16.64
CA ARG A 98 3.39 -5.41 -16.50
C ARG A 98 2.73 -4.03 -16.48
N GLY A 99 2.95 -3.30 -15.39
CA GLY A 99 2.43 -1.96 -15.16
C GLY A 99 1.07 -1.88 -14.47
N ALA A 100 0.47 -3.02 -14.15
CA ALA A 100 -0.64 -3.07 -13.19
C ALA A 100 -0.11 -3.32 -11.77
N THR A 101 -0.80 -2.74 -10.78
CA THR A 101 -0.62 -3.06 -9.37
C THR A 101 -1.89 -3.71 -8.86
N LEU A 102 -1.79 -4.88 -8.27
CA LEU A 102 -2.89 -5.60 -7.64
C LEU A 102 -2.75 -5.50 -6.13
N LEU A 103 -3.71 -4.87 -5.47
CA LEU A 103 -3.85 -4.85 -4.02
C LEU A 103 -4.95 -5.84 -3.61
N VAL A 104 -4.56 -6.91 -2.94
CA VAL A 104 -5.47 -7.94 -2.40
C VAL A 104 -5.75 -7.62 -0.94
N VAL A 105 -7.03 -7.47 -0.58
CA VAL A 105 -7.45 -7.11 0.78
C VAL A 105 -8.55 -8.04 1.28
N THR A 106 -8.27 -8.82 2.32
CA THR A 106 -9.19 -9.84 2.81
C THR A 106 -8.98 -10.13 4.29
N PRO A 107 -10.03 -10.13 5.13
CA PRO A 107 -9.92 -10.56 6.53
C PRO A 107 -9.78 -12.08 6.67
N GLU A 108 -10.24 -12.85 5.67
CA GLU A 108 -10.14 -14.31 5.62
C GLU A 108 -9.10 -14.81 4.61
N SER A 109 -8.69 -16.07 4.74
CA SER A 109 -7.86 -16.75 3.72
C SER A 109 -8.57 -16.73 2.36
N PRO A 110 -7.89 -16.29 1.30
CA PRO A 110 -8.45 -16.29 -0.04
C PRO A 110 -8.66 -17.72 -0.56
N ASP A 111 -9.69 -17.90 -1.38
CA ASP A 111 -9.92 -19.20 -2.04
C ASP A 111 -8.88 -19.47 -3.13
N ALA A 112 -8.76 -20.74 -3.52
CA ALA A 112 -7.83 -21.18 -4.56
C ALA A 112 -8.05 -20.46 -5.91
N GLY A 113 -9.30 -20.11 -6.23
CA GLY A 113 -9.63 -19.45 -7.48
C GLY A 113 -9.15 -17.99 -7.52
N LEU A 114 -9.15 -17.29 -6.38
CA LEU A 114 -8.54 -15.97 -6.25
C LEU A 114 -7.02 -16.07 -6.28
N LEU A 115 -6.43 -17.01 -5.53
CA LEU A 115 -4.98 -17.25 -5.53
C LEU A 115 -4.43 -17.56 -6.93
N GLU A 116 -5.14 -18.36 -7.72
CA GLU A 116 -4.78 -18.66 -9.11
C GLU A 116 -4.73 -17.39 -9.97
N LYS A 117 -5.74 -16.52 -9.86
CA LYS A 117 -5.80 -15.25 -10.61
C LYS A 117 -4.68 -14.29 -10.18
N VAL A 118 -4.39 -14.22 -8.88
CA VAL A 118 -3.27 -13.42 -8.33
C VAL A 118 -1.94 -13.95 -8.87
N HIS A 119 -1.77 -15.27 -8.86
CA HIS A 119 -0.58 -15.93 -9.37
C HIS A 119 -0.39 -15.66 -10.87
N ASP A 120 -1.45 -15.74 -11.68
CA ASP A 120 -1.39 -15.45 -13.11
C ASP A 120 -1.06 -13.97 -13.38
N ALA A 121 -1.69 -13.04 -12.66
CA ALA A 121 -1.37 -11.60 -12.76
C ALA A 121 0.11 -11.33 -12.46
N ARG A 122 0.64 -11.96 -11.39
CA ARG A 122 2.06 -11.90 -11.04
C ARG A 122 2.94 -12.49 -12.14
N ARG A 123 2.57 -13.65 -12.69
CA ARG A 123 3.32 -14.29 -13.79
C ARG A 123 3.38 -13.40 -15.04
N ASN A 124 2.34 -12.60 -15.26
CA ASN A 124 2.26 -11.60 -16.33
C ASN A 124 2.99 -10.29 -16.01
N GLY A 125 3.59 -10.16 -14.82
CA GLY A 125 4.42 -9.03 -14.41
C GLY A 125 3.70 -7.94 -13.62
N ALA A 126 2.50 -8.20 -13.10
CA ALA A 126 1.84 -7.28 -12.18
C ALA A 126 2.56 -7.23 -10.82
N THR A 127 2.64 -6.05 -10.21
CA THR A 127 3.05 -5.91 -8.81
C THR A 127 1.89 -6.34 -7.93
N VAL A 128 2.13 -7.21 -6.96
CA VAL A 128 1.10 -7.73 -6.03
C VAL A 128 1.42 -7.24 -4.63
N LEU A 129 0.44 -6.66 -3.95
CA LEU A 129 0.50 -6.23 -2.56
C LEU A 129 -0.65 -6.89 -1.79
N ALA A 130 -0.43 -7.26 -0.53
CA ALA A 130 -1.44 -7.91 0.30
C ALA A 130 -1.69 -7.14 1.60
N LEU A 131 -2.96 -6.96 1.96
CA LEU A 131 -3.39 -6.51 3.29
C LEU A 131 -4.39 -7.53 3.83
N ASP A 132 -3.96 -8.38 4.76
CA ASP A 132 -4.75 -9.52 5.21
C ASP A 132 -4.48 -9.91 6.67
N SER A 133 -4.95 -11.10 7.06
CA SER A 133 -4.74 -11.69 8.39
C SER A 133 -3.52 -12.65 8.44
N GLY A 134 -2.61 -12.62 7.46
CA GLY A 134 -1.40 -13.44 7.45
C GLY A 134 -1.48 -14.75 6.66
N ASP A 135 -2.21 -14.80 5.54
CA ASP A 135 -2.30 -15.99 4.71
C ASP A 135 -0.97 -16.30 3.98
N ARG A 136 -0.40 -17.48 4.24
CA ARG A 136 0.92 -17.84 3.72
C ARG A 136 0.99 -17.94 2.21
N ASP A 137 -0.05 -18.46 1.57
CA ASP A 137 -0.05 -18.67 0.12
C ASP A 137 -0.19 -17.33 -0.61
N LEU A 138 -1.03 -16.43 -0.09
CA LEU A 138 -1.11 -15.06 -0.59
C LEU A 138 0.23 -14.30 -0.41
N HIS A 139 0.85 -14.43 0.76
CA HIS A 139 2.14 -13.78 1.05
C HIS A 139 3.28 -14.29 0.17
N ALA A 140 3.27 -15.58 -0.21
CA ALA A 140 4.22 -16.13 -1.17
C ALA A 140 4.08 -15.54 -2.58
N LEU A 141 2.90 -15.00 -2.92
CA LEU A 141 2.65 -14.31 -4.19
C LEU A 141 2.91 -12.79 -4.10
N ALA A 142 2.75 -12.21 -2.93
CA ALA A 142 2.91 -10.77 -2.72
C ALA A 142 4.37 -10.30 -2.83
N HIS A 143 4.56 -9.09 -3.34
CA HIS A 143 5.83 -8.37 -3.32
C HIS A 143 6.03 -7.61 -2.02
N ASP A 144 4.93 -7.22 -1.37
CA ASP A 144 4.90 -6.67 -0.01
C ASP A 144 3.55 -7.03 0.64
N ALA A 145 3.55 -7.19 1.96
CA ALA A 145 2.37 -7.60 2.71
C ALA A 145 2.30 -6.88 4.05
N LEU A 146 1.09 -6.47 4.44
CA LEU A 146 0.77 -5.95 5.75
C LEU A 146 -0.25 -6.85 6.43
N ILE A 147 0.07 -7.34 7.61
CA ILE A 147 -0.85 -8.12 8.44
C ILE A 147 -1.64 -7.14 9.31
N ALA A 148 -2.96 -7.12 9.15
CA ALA A 148 -3.89 -6.25 9.87
C ALA A 148 -3.93 -6.56 11.37
N ALA A 149 -3.91 -7.85 11.72
CA ALA A 149 -3.80 -8.35 13.09
C ALA A 149 -2.83 -9.55 13.11
N PRO A 150 -1.72 -9.52 13.88
CA PRO A 150 -0.84 -10.68 13.98
C PRO A 150 -1.64 -11.88 14.48
N PRO A 151 -1.42 -13.10 13.94
CA PRO A 151 -2.11 -14.29 14.41
C PRO A 151 -1.87 -14.49 15.91
N PRO A 152 -2.81 -15.10 16.66
CA PRO A 152 -2.56 -15.43 18.06
C PRO A 152 -1.27 -16.27 18.14
N ASP A 153 -0.39 -15.93 19.08
CA ASP A 153 0.80 -16.74 19.33
C ASP A 153 0.35 -18.15 19.74
N ASP A 154 0.71 -19.13 18.92
CA ASP A 154 0.48 -20.56 19.17
C ASP A 154 1.42 -21.06 20.27
N GLY A 155 1.27 -20.53 21.50
CA GLY A 155 1.83 -21.11 22.70
C GLY A 155 2.86 -20.26 23.44
N ALA A 156 2.40 -19.57 24.48
CA ALA A 156 3.04 -19.58 25.79
C ALA A 156 2.02 -19.17 26.85
N ALA A 157 1.81 -20.05 27.84
CA ALA A 157 1.00 -19.76 29.02
C ALA A 157 1.72 -18.73 29.92
N ALA A 158 1.54 -17.45 29.63
CA ALA A 158 1.80 -16.36 30.56
C ALA A 158 0.57 -15.43 30.56
N PRO A 159 0.22 -14.79 31.69
CA PRO A 159 -0.82 -13.77 31.68
C PRO A 159 -0.33 -12.62 30.79
N ASP A 160 -1.00 -12.44 29.66
CA ASP A 160 -0.65 -11.40 28.69
C ASP A 160 -0.59 -10.01 29.36
N PRO A 161 0.43 -9.19 29.05
CA PRO A 161 0.32 -7.75 29.28
C PRO A 161 -0.91 -7.21 28.50
N PRO A 162 -1.51 -6.08 28.92
CA PRO A 162 -2.67 -5.52 28.21
C PRO A 162 -2.33 -5.31 26.74
N ARG A 163 -2.88 -6.19 25.89
CA ARG A 163 -2.73 -6.17 24.43
C ARG A 163 -3.23 -4.83 23.90
N PRO A 164 -2.53 -4.18 22.95
CA PRO A 164 -3.12 -3.06 22.24
C PRO A 164 -4.46 -3.50 21.63
N PRO A 165 -5.47 -2.62 21.54
CA PRO A 165 -6.78 -3.00 21.03
C PRO A 165 -6.60 -3.66 19.66
N ASP A 166 -7.29 -4.78 19.42
CA ASP A 166 -7.38 -5.40 18.10
C ASP A 166 -7.69 -4.31 17.08
N LEU A 167 -6.70 -3.96 16.26
CA LEU A 167 -6.90 -2.95 15.23
C LEU A 167 -7.65 -3.65 14.12
N ASP A 168 -8.94 -3.37 14.07
CA ASP A 168 -9.83 -3.86 13.03
C ASP A 168 -9.25 -3.55 11.64
N LEU A 169 -9.48 -4.45 10.69
CA LEU A 169 -9.00 -4.32 9.31
C LEU A 169 -9.40 -2.95 8.72
N ASP A 170 -10.58 -2.46 9.06
CA ASP A 170 -11.05 -1.13 8.68
C ASP A 170 -10.13 -0.02 9.17
N THR A 171 -9.61 -0.11 10.40
CA THR A 171 -8.66 0.89 10.93
C THR A 171 -7.34 0.87 10.15
N VAL A 172 -6.85 -0.33 9.79
CA VAL A 172 -5.64 -0.47 8.97
C VAL A 172 -5.85 0.15 7.59
N GLN A 173 -7.01 -0.09 6.98
CA GLN A 173 -7.37 0.48 5.68
C GLN A 173 -7.35 2.01 5.69
N HIS A 174 -7.87 2.64 6.75
CA HIS A 174 -7.82 4.09 6.91
C HIS A 174 -6.39 4.61 7.00
N LEU A 175 -5.54 3.95 7.79
CA LEU A 175 -4.15 4.37 7.98
C LEU A 175 -3.30 4.16 6.73
N VAL A 176 -3.46 3.02 6.04
CA VAL A 176 -2.80 2.75 4.76
C VAL A 176 -3.19 3.81 3.73
N SER A 177 -4.49 4.13 3.63
CA SER A 177 -4.97 5.15 2.69
C SER A 177 -4.34 6.50 3.00
N ALA A 178 -4.49 7.00 4.23
CA ALA A 178 -3.93 8.28 4.65
C ALA A 178 -2.40 8.35 4.43
N ALA A 179 -1.66 7.29 4.83
CA ALA A 179 -0.21 7.24 4.66
C ALA A 179 0.23 7.13 3.18
N ALA A 180 -0.63 6.60 2.30
CA ALA A 180 -0.34 6.52 0.86
C ALA A 180 -0.43 7.91 0.22
N GLY A 181 -1.41 8.72 0.64
CA GLY A 181 -1.58 10.12 0.21
C GLY A 181 -0.68 11.12 0.92
N GLU A 182 -0.11 10.77 2.07
CA GLU A 182 0.94 11.57 2.69
C GLU A 182 2.05 11.81 1.68
N ASN A 183 2.12 13.04 1.17
CA ASN A 183 3.21 13.50 0.32
C ASN A 183 4.48 13.34 1.15
N SER A 184 5.14 12.18 0.99
CA SER A 184 6.46 11.96 1.52
C SER A 184 7.30 13.05 0.91
N ARG A 185 7.60 14.09 1.72
CA ARG A 185 8.77 14.93 1.48
C ARG A 185 9.86 13.93 1.08
N PRO A 186 10.44 14.04 -0.13
CA PRO A 186 11.32 13.00 -0.60
C PRO A 186 12.34 12.74 0.51
N GLY A 187 12.26 11.57 1.14
CA GLY A 187 13.29 11.13 2.08
C GLY A 187 14.62 11.31 1.36
N PRO A 188 15.71 11.69 2.03
CA PRO A 188 16.94 12.10 1.38
C PRO A 188 17.48 10.97 0.49
N ARG A 189 17.03 10.96 -0.77
CA ARG A 189 17.48 10.04 -1.80
C ARG A 189 18.94 10.38 -2.04
N HIS A 190 19.78 9.35 -2.11
CA HIS A 190 21.22 9.37 -2.32
C HIS A 190 21.74 10.19 -3.55
N HIS A 191 20.87 10.93 -4.25
CA HIS A 191 21.16 11.81 -5.38
C HIS A 191 21.89 13.12 -5.00
N ARG A 192 22.10 13.43 -3.72
CA ARG A 192 22.97 14.56 -3.32
C ARG A 192 24.39 14.41 -3.85
N ARG A 193 24.94 13.20 -3.93
CA ARG A 193 26.35 13.00 -4.36
C ARG A 193 26.63 13.45 -5.81
N PHE A 194 25.66 13.33 -6.72
CA PHE A 194 25.88 13.72 -8.13
C PHE A 194 25.69 15.22 -8.34
N ARG A 195 24.67 15.82 -7.70
CA ARG A 195 24.48 17.27 -7.71
C ARG A 195 25.60 18.01 -6.98
N ASP A 196 26.11 17.47 -5.87
CA ASP A 196 27.26 18.02 -5.16
C ASP A 196 28.57 17.88 -5.96
N ARG A 197 28.66 16.90 -6.87
CA ARG A 197 29.80 16.78 -7.79
C ARG A 197 29.70 17.79 -8.93
N LEU A 198 28.51 18.00 -9.47
CA LEU A 198 28.25 19.04 -10.48
C LEU A 198 28.45 20.45 -9.92
N ALA A 199 27.98 20.73 -8.71
CA ALA A 199 28.19 22.01 -8.03
C ALA A 199 29.68 22.28 -7.80
N ARG A 200 30.43 21.28 -7.31
CA ARG A 200 31.89 21.40 -7.15
C ARG A 200 32.64 21.56 -8.46
N LEU A 201 32.16 20.93 -9.54
CA LEU A 201 32.76 21.11 -10.87
C LEU A 201 32.50 22.50 -11.44
N ALA A 202 31.27 23.03 -11.25
CA ALA A 202 30.92 24.39 -11.66
C ALA A 202 31.71 25.44 -10.86
N GLU A 203 31.90 25.22 -9.57
CA GLU A 203 32.69 26.09 -8.70
C GLU A 203 34.18 26.06 -9.05
N ALA A 204 34.72 24.90 -9.46
CA ALA A 204 36.09 24.78 -9.97
C ALA A 204 36.30 25.47 -11.33
N LEU A 205 35.29 25.48 -12.20
CA LEU A 205 35.33 26.17 -13.50
C LEU A 205 35.13 27.68 -13.37
N ALA A 206 34.42 28.13 -12.33
CA ALA A 206 34.18 29.54 -12.05
C ALA A 206 35.27 30.17 -11.16
N ALA A 207 36.24 29.39 -10.68
CA ALA A 207 37.30 29.89 -9.83
C ALA A 207 38.31 30.75 -10.64
N PRO A 208 38.70 31.94 -10.13
CA PRO A 208 39.70 32.78 -10.79
C PRO A 208 41.07 32.07 -10.80
N PRO A 209 41.91 32.30 -11.84
CA PRO A 209 43.21 31.65 -11.94
C PRO A 209 44.11 32.06 -10.76
N PRO A 210 44.93 31.12 -10.22
CA PRO A 210 45.76 31.41 -9.07
C PRO A 210 46.76 32.53 -9.38
N PRO A 211 47.07 33.39 -8.40
CA PRO A 211 48.03 34.47 -8.59
C PRO A 211 49.38 33.89 -8.97
N ARG A 212 49.95 34.39 -10.06
CA ARG A 212 51.30 34.05 -10.49
C ARG A 212 52.27 34.81 -9.58
N TRP A 213 53.16 34.08 -8.90
CA TRP A 213 54.30 34.68 -8.21
C TRP A 213 55.30 35.25 -9.20
#